data_AF-A0A924V270-F1
#
_entry.id   AF-A0A924V270-F1
#
_cell.length_a   1.000
_cell.length_b   1.000
_cell.length_c   1.000
_cell.angle_alpha   90.00
_cell.angle_beta   90.00
_cell.angle_gamma   90.00
#
_symmetry.space_group_name_H-M   'P 1'
#
loop_
_entity.id
_entity.type
_entity.pdbx_description
1 polymer ?
#
loop_
_entity_poly.entity_id
_entity_poly.type
_entity_poly.pdbx_seq_one_letter_code
_entity_poly.pdbx_strand_id
1 'polypeptide(L)'
;MNVKIFIVMMTVTQMAFSAIPNKSKNNQINSLAPTAREQALYEQLAGKNAPEPVTNKVMASASKALTLARQSRSEKNYILALKRYNFVLKYYPKTKQAQLALNDKVSLYKEMNLTEPANYNQKKLMLQARTPAKPNATKR
;
A
#
# COMPACT_ATOMS: atom_id res chain seq x y z
N MET A 1 10.47 -11.43 -59.76
CA MET A 1 10.07 -12.42 -58.73
C MET A 1 9.17 -11.71 -57.75
N ASN A 2 7.86 -12.00 -57.79
CA ASN A 2 6.86 -11.28 -57.00
C ASN A 2 6.60 -12.07 -55.72
N VAL A 3 7.11 -11.59 -54.60
CA VAL A 3 6.90 -12.22 -53.28
C VAL A 3 5.52 -11.81 -52.79
N LYS A 4 4.57 -12.76 -52.78
CA LYS A 4 3.24 -12.58 -52.20
C LYS A 4 3.36 -12.73 -50.67
N ILE A 5 3.11 -11.65 -49.95
CA ILE A 5 3.03 -11.63 -48.48
C ILE A 5 1.67 -12.23 -48.08
N PHE A 6 1.68 -13.42 -47.49
CA PHE A 6 0.52 -14.03 -46.86
C PHE A 6 0.41 -13.52 -45.43
N ILE A 7 -0.60 -12.69 -45.18
CA ILE A 7 -0.98 -12.25 -43.82
C ILE A 7 -1.75 -13.39 -43.18
N VAL A 8 -1.10 -14.08 -42.24
CA VAL A 8 -1.74 -15.11 -41.41
C VAL A 8 -2.62 -14.40 -40.38
N MET A 9 -3.94 -14.50 -40.54
CA MET A 9 -4.90 -14.05 -39.53
C MET A 9 -4.81 -14.95 -38.30
N MET A 10 -4.28 -14.42 -37.19
CA MET A 10 -4.48 -15.04 -35.87
C MET A 10 -5.93 -14.82 -35.46
N THR A 11 -6.71 -15.90 -35.48
CA THR A 11 -8.04 -15.96 -34.88
C THR A 11 -7.90 -15.91 -33.36
N VAL A 12 -8.39 -14.83 -32.75
CA VAL A 12 -8.52 -14.73 -31.29
C VAL A 12 -9.71 -15.59 -30.89
N THR A 13 -9.45 -16.76 -30.30
CA THR A 13 -10.47 -17.62 -29.71
C THR A 13 -11.04 -16.90 -28.49
N GLN A 14 -12.18 -16.22 -28.65
CA GLN A 14 -12.92 -15.68 -27.53
C GLN A 14 -13.46 -16.83 -26.69
N MET A 15 -12.99 -16.97 -25.45
CA MET A 15 -13.65 -17.83 -24.48
C MET A 15 -14.98 -17.19 -24.09
N ALA A 16 -16.06 -17.72 -24.67
CA ALA A 16 -17.42 -17.38 -24.30
C ALA A 16 -17.67 -17.84 -22.86
N PHE A 17 -17.91 -16.89 -21.96
CA PHE A 17 -18.51 -17.16 -20.66
C PHE A 17 -19.90 -17.77 -20.90
N SER A 18 -19.98 -19.08 -20.75
CA SER A 18 -21.24 -19.81 -20.83
C SER A 18 -22.08 -19.41 -19.63
N ALA A 19 -23.19 -18.72 -19.89
CA ALA A 19 -24.24 -18.52 -18.91
C ALA A 19 -24.69 -19.90 -18.40
N ILE A 20 -24.49 -20.16 -17.11
CA ILE A 20 -24.94 -21.39 -16.47
C ILE A 20 -26.47 -21.33 -16.37
N PRO A 21 -27.22 -22.24 -17.02
CA PRO A 21 -28.67 -22.31 -16.88
C PRO A 21 -29.01 -22.86 -15.50
N ASN A 22 -29.63 -22.03 -14.68
CA ASN A 22 -30.05 -22.37 -13.33
C ASN A 22 -31.37 -23.19 -13.38
N LYS A 23 -31.26 -24.50 -13.59
CA LYS A 23 -32.31 -25.47 -13.25
C LYS A 23 -31.68 -26.77 -12.77
N SER A 24 -31.26 -26.78 -11.51
CA SER A 24 -31.03 -28.04 -10.79
C SER A 24 -32.23 -28.30 -9.87
N LYS A 25 -32.97 -29.36 -10.20
CA LYS A 25 -34.05 -29.90 -9.38
C LYS A 25 -33.44 -30.48 -8.10
N ASN A 26 -34.03 -30.08 -6.99
CA ASN A 26 -34.39 -30.90 -5.85
C ASN A 26 -33.47 -32.11 -5.56
N ASN A 27 -32.38 -31.85 -4.84
CA ASN A 27 -31.84 -32.83 -3.92
C ASN A 27 -31.95 -32.21 -2.53
N GLN A 28 -32.80 -32.81 -1.69
CA GLN A 28 -32.83 -32.57 -0.25
C GLN A 28 -31.43 -32.89 0.30
N ILE A 29 -30.62 -31.87 0.44
CA ILE A 29 -29.51 -31.87 1.37
C ILE A 29 -30.01 -31.03 2.52
N ASN A 30 -30.17 -31.65 3.68
CA ASN A 30 -30.51 -30.99 4.93
C ASN A 30 -29.55 -29.79 5.12
N SER A 31 -29.98 -28.59 4.73
CA SER A 31 -29.28 -27.38 5.08
C SER A 31 -29.58 -27.14 6.55
N LEU A 32 -28.64 -27.53 7.40
CA LEU A 32 -28.52 -26.98 8.73
C LEU A 32 -28.33 -25.48 8.54
N ALA A 33 -29.46 -24.75 8.51
CA ALA A 33 -29.43 -23.31 8.52
C ALA A 33 -28.60 -22.90 9.74
N PRO A 34 -27.53 -22.10 9.57
CA PRO A 34 -26.70 -21.71 10.68
C PRO A 34 -27.59 -21.06 11.71
N THR A 35 -27.51 -21.55 12.94
CA THR A 35 -28.28 -21.03 14.06
C THR A 35 -28.00 -19.54 14.23
N ALA A 36 -28.93 -18.77 14.80
CA ALA A 36 -28.76 -17.33 15.01
C ALA A 36 -27.43 -16.99 15.72
N ARG A 37 -26.91 -17.91 16.55
CA ARG A 37 -25.61 -17.81 17.20
C ARG A 37 -24.43 -17.97 16.26
N GLU A 38 -24.50 -18.91 15.32
CA GLU A 38 -23.45 -19.10 14.29
C GLU A 38 -23.44 -17.93 13.32
N GLN A 39 -24.62 -17.41 12.94
CA GLN A 39 -24.71 -16.19 12.13
C GLN A 39 -24.07 -14.99 12.83
N ALA A 40 -24.33 -14.80 14.14
CA ALA A 40 -23.67 -13.76 14.92
C ALA A 40 -22.15 -13.92 15.01
N LEU A 41 -21.66 -15.17 15.10
CA LEU A 41 -20.23 -15.46 15.10
C LEU A 41 -19.59 -15.12 13.74
N TYR A 42 -20.26 -15.46 12.64
CA TYR A 42 -19.83 -15.08 11.29
C TYR A 42 -19.87 -13.56 11.08
N GLU A 43 -20.85 -12.84 11.62
CA GLU A 43 -20.89 -11.38 11.54
C GLU A 43 -19.80 -10.70 12.38
N GLN A 44 -19.43 -11.28 13.54
CA GLN A 44 -18.28 -10.84 14.33
C GLN A 44 -16.95 -11.09 13.60
N LEU A 45 -16.77 -12.26 12.99
CA LEU A 45 -15.57 -12.61 12.22
C LEU A 45 -15.48 -11.84 10.89
N ALA A 46 -16.62 -11.56 10.25
CA ALA A 46 -16.72 -10.77 9.02
C ALA A 46 -16.61 -9.26 9.26
N GLY A 47 -16.46 -8.81 10.51
CA GLY A 47 -16.20 -7.42 10.83
C GLY A 47 -17.34 -6.46 10.46
N LYS A 48 -18.61 -6.90 10.57
CA LYS A 48 -19.77 -6.04 10.27
C LYS A 48 -19.97 -4.88 11.27
N ASN A 49 -19.21 -4.86 12.36
CA ASN A 49 -18.97 -3.66 13.18
C ASN A 49 -17.62 -3.02 12.82
N ALA A 50 -17.29 -2.93 11.53
CA ALA A 50 -16.23 -2.05 11.10
C ALA A 50 -16.68 -0.64 11.51
N PRO A 51 -15.99 0.04 12.43
CA PRO A 51 -16.32 1.42 12.73
C PRO A 51 -16.31 2.17 11.40
N GLU A 52 -17.31 3.03 11.19
CA GLU A 52 -17.22 4.09 10.17
C GLU A 52 -15.79 4.64 10.16
N PRO A 53 -15.21 4.99 9.00
CA PRO A 53 -13.86 5.50 8.96
C PRO A 53 -13.81 6.75 9.82
N VAL A 54 -13.40 6.59 11.09
CA VAL A 54 -13.33 7.64 12.08
C VAL A 54 -12.34 8.62 11.50
N THR A 55 -12.88 9.72 10.97
CA THR A 55 -12.18 10.83 10.36
C THR A 55 -11.37 11.61 11.40
N ASN A 56 -11.36 11.15 12.65
CA ASN A 56 -10.35 11.52 13.64
C ASN A 56 -9.19 10.53 13.57
N LYS A 57 -8.43 10.61 12.48
CA LYS A 57 -7.12 9.98 12.40
C LYS A 57 -6.28 10.61 13.50
N VAL A 58 -6.16 9.96 14.65
CA VAL A 58 -5.17 10.32 15.67
C VAL A 58 -3.82 10.18 14.98
N MET A 59 -3.35 11.28 14.42
CA MET A 59 -2.11 11.33 13.67
C MET A 59 -1.00 11.13 14.71
N ALA A 60 -0.48 9.90 14.77
CA ALA A 60 0.68 9.59 15.59
C ALA A 60 1.78 10.62 15.26
N SER A 61 2.34 11.26 16.29
CA SER A 61 3.34 12.32 16.11
C SER A 61 4.47 11.86 15.17
N ALA A 62 5.09 12.81 14.47
CA ALA A 62 6.16 12.51 13.52
C ALA A 62 7.29 11.66 14.15
N SER A 63 7.62 11.92 15.43
CA SER A 63 8.59 11.15 16.19
C SER A 63 8.13 9.70 16.41
N LYS A 64 6.91 9.50 16.91
CA LYS A 64 6.35 8.15 17.14
C LYS A 64 6.26 7.36 15.84
N ALA A 65 5.83 7.99 14.76
CA ALA A 65 5.76 7.36 13.45
C ALA A 65 7.14 6.90 12.93
N LEU A 66 8.19 7.71 13.15
CA LEU A 66 9.56 7.35 12.80
C LEU A 66 10.09 6.18 13.65
N THR A 67 9.83 6.20 14.96
CA THR A 67 10.22 5.09 15.86
C THR A 67 9.58 3.77 15.42
N LEU A 68 8.28 3.80 15.10
CA LEU A 68 7.58 2.61 14.59
C LEU A 68 8.14 2.12 13.25
N ALA A 69 8.58 3.03 12.38
CA ALA A 69 9.23 2.65 11.11
C ALA A 69 10.57 1.93 11.35
N ARG A 70 11.38 2.46 12.28
CA ARG A 70 12.66 1.86 12.67
C ARG A 70 12.50 0.52 13.36
N GLN A 71 11.48 0.38 14.21
CA GLN A 71 11.14 -0.89 14.84
C GLN A 71 10.80 -1.96 13.79
N SER A 72 9.99 -1.63 12.79
CA SER A 72 9.72 -2.58 11.69
C SER A 72 10.97 -2.94 10.90
N ARG A 73 11.92 -2.01 10.75
CA ARG A 73 13.21 -2.31 10.12
C ARG A 73 14.06 -3.25 10.99
N SER A 74 14.13 -3.05 12.30
CA SER A 74 14.86 -3.95 13.21
C SER A 74 14.25 -5.35 13.27
N GLU A 75 12.93 -5.45 13.11
CA GLU A 75 12.19 -6.71 12.96
C GLU A 75 12.37 -7.34 11.57
N LYS A 76 13.21 -6.76 10.69
CA LYS A 76 13.41 -7.14 9.28
C LYS A 76 12.13 -7.17 8.44
N ASN A 77 11.06 -6.52 8.89
CA ASN A 77 9.83 -6.34 8.13
C ASN A 77 9.94 -5.11 7.23
N TYR A 78 10.71 -5.24 6.15
CA TYR A 78 11.07 -4.12 5.29
C TYR A 78 9.88 -3.50 4.56
N ILE A 79 8.89 -4.30 4.18
CA ILE A 79 7.66 -3.80 3.54
C ILE A 79 6.91 -2.87 4.49
N LEU A 80 6.74 -3.29 5.75
CA LEU A 80 6.07 -2.47 6.76
C LEU A 80 6.89 -1.23 7.11
N ALA A 81 8.21 -1.38 7.24
CA ALA A 81 9.12 -0.26 7.48
C ALA A 81 8.98 0.82 6.39
N LEU A 82 8.99 0.42 5.11
CA LEU A 82 8.82 1.33 3.98
C LEU A 82 7.45 2.03 4.00
N LYS A 83 6.36 1.31 4.31
CA LYS A 83 5.02 1.91 4.45
C LYS A 83 5.02 2.97 5.55
N ARG A 84 5.65 2.69 6.70
CA ARG A 84 5.74 3.62 7.84
C ARG A 84 6.65 4.82 7.54
N TYR A 85 7.78 4.64 6.84
CA TYR A 85 8.58 5.77 6.37
C TYR A 85 7.80 6.64 5.36
N ASN A 86 7.10 6.03 4.41
CA ASN A 86 6.27 6.78 3.45
C ASN A 86 5.15 7.55 4.14
N PHE A 87 4.59 7.03 5.23
CA PHE A 87 3.65 7.76 6.08
C PHE A 87 4.29 9.04 6.63
N VAL A 88 5.49 8.97 7.22
CA VAL A 88 6.21 10.16 7.72
C VAL A 88 6.44 11.18 6.60
N LEU A 89 6.86 10.72 5.42
CA LEU A 89 7.12 11.61 4.28
C LEU A 89 5.86 12.26 3.71
N LYS A 90 4.71 11.58 3.78
CA LYS A 90 3.43 12.10 3.28
C LYS A 90 2.82 13.12 4.23
N TYR A 91 2.82 12.83 5.53
CA TYR A 91 2.08 13.63 6.51
C TYR A 91 2.96 14.66 7.25
N TYR A 92 4.29 14.47 7.29
CA TYR A 92 5.23 15.35 8.00
C TYR A 92 6.40 15.87 7.13
N PRO A 93 6.17 16.30 5.88
CA PRO A 93 7.23 16.48 4.87
C PRO A 93 8.30 17.54 5.20
N LYS A 94 7.99 18.52 6.06
CA LYS A 94 8.88 19.65 6.41
C LYS A 94 9.55 19.50 7.77
N THR A 95 9.51 18.31 8.35
CA THR A 95 10.05 18.04 9.67
C THR A 95 11.45 17.42 9.59
N LYS A 96 12.24 17.55 10.65
CA LYS A 96 13.53 16.82 10.77
C LYS A 96 13.32 15.30 10.65
N GLN A 97 12.17 14.81 11.13
CA GLN A 97 11.79 13.40 11.05
C GLN A 97 11.58 12.92 9.61
N ALA A 98 11.11 13.77 8.70
CA ALA A 98 11.03 13.41 7.28
C ALA A 98 12.41 13.29 6.63
N GLN A 99 13.37 14.17 7.00
CA GLN A 99 14.76 14.04 6.54
C GLN A 99 15.40 12.75 7.06
N LEU A 100 15.20 12.44 8.35
CA LEU A 100 15.65 11.17 8.94
C LEU A 100 14.99 9.97 8.26
N ALA A 101 13.70 10.02 7.96
CA ALA A 101 13.00 8.96 7.25
C ALA A 101 13.53 8.76 5.81
N LEU A 102 13.90 9.83 5.11
CA LEU A 102 14.56 9.72 3.79
C LEU A 102 15.92 9.04 3.91
N ASN A 103 16.74 9.45 4.88
CA ASN A 103 18.05 8.84 5.11
C ASN A 103 17.91 7.35 5.46
N ASP A 104 16.99 7.01 6.38
CA ASP A 104 16.72 5.62 6.78
C ASP A 104 16.25 4.77 5.59
N LYS A 105 15.43 5.34 4.69
CA LYS A 105 15.03 4.67 3.43
C LYS A 105 16.20 4.43 2.50
N VAL A 106 17.12 5.38 2.33
CA VAL A 106 18.31 5.19 1.49
C VAL A 106 19.15 4.04 2.02
N SER A 107 19.43 4.02 3.33
CA SER A 107 20.16 2.91 3.96
C SER A 107 19.43 1.57 3.77
N LEU A 108 18.11 1.54 3.97
CA LEU A 108 17.33 0.33 3.80
C LEU A 108 17.36 -0.19 2.36
N TYR A 109 17.27 0.69 1.36
CA TYR A 109 17.38 0.30 -0.04
C TYR A 109 18.77 -0.23 -0.39
N LYS A 110 19.83 0.34 0.19
CA LYS A 110 21.20 -0.20 0.05
C LYS A 110 21.33 -1.59 0.69
N GLU A 111 20.75 -1.79 1.87
CA GLU A 111 20.73 -3.11 2.54
C GLU A 111 20.00 -4.19 1.72
N MET A 112 18.97 -3.79 0.95
CA MET A 112 18.23 -4.68 0.06
C MET A 112 18.85 -4.80 -1.35
N ASN A 113 20.02 -4.21 -1.59
CA ASN A 113 20.67 -4.13 -2.91
C ASN A 113 19.81 -3.45 -4.00
N LEU A 114 18.93 -2.52 -3.61
CA LEU A 114 18.07 -1.75 -4.51
C LEU A 114 18.70 -0.37 -4.79
N THR A 115 19.61 -0.31 -5.76
CA THR A 115 20.41 0.89 -6.08
C THR A 115 19.57 2.04 -6.64
N GLU A 116 18.65 1.77 -7.57
CA GLU A 116 17.81 2.79 -8.19
C GLU A 116 16.92 3.54 -7.17
N PRO A 117 16.14 2.85 -6.30
CA PRO A 117 15.40 3.51 -5.22
C PRO A 117 16.30 4.26 -4.24
N ALA A 118 17.49 3.73 -3.92
CA ALA A 118 18.43 4.41 -3.03
C ALA A 118 18.87 5.76 -3.64
N ASN A 119 19.27 5.77 -4.91
CA ASN A 119 19.70 6.98 -5.62
C ASN A 119 18.58 8.01 -5.72
N TYR A 120 17.35 7.58 -6.04
CA TYR A 120 16.19 8.46 -6.07
C TYR A 120 15.93 9.15 -4.71
N ASN A 121 15.93 8.38 -3.62
CA ASN A 121 15.67 8.94 -2.29
C ASN A 121 16.85 9.79 -1.80
N GLN A 122 18.09 9.47 -2.20
CA GLN A 122 19.27 10.30 -1.92
C GLN A 122 19.17 11.66 -2.61
N LYS A 123 18.81 11.70 -3.89
CA LYS A 123 18.58 12.96 -4.63
C LYS A 123 17.49 13.80 -3.95
N LYS A 124 16.41 13.16 -3.51
CA LYS A 124 15.31 13.83 -2.79
C LYS A 124 15.77 14.43 -1.45
N LEU A 125 16.63 13.74 -0.70
CA LEU A 125 17.22 14.25 0.54
C LEU A 125 18.07 15.50 0.27
N MET A 126 18.92 15.48 -0.77
CA MET A 126 19.74 16.63 -1.15
C MET A 126 18.89 17.85 -1.52
N LEU A 127 17.76 17.66 -2.21
CA LEU A 127 16.83 18.74 -2.55
C LEU A 127 16.18 19.35 -1.30
N GLN A 128 15.81 18.55 -0.30
CA GLN A 128 15.27 19.06 0.96
C GLN A 128 16.30 19.80 1.82
N ALA A 129 17.58 19.41 1.74
CA ALA A 129 18.65 20.11 2.44
C ALA A 129 18.96 21.48 1.81
N ARG A 130 18.68 21.64 0.52
CA ARG A 130 18.96 22.87 -0.24
C ARG A 130 17.87 23.94 -0.15
N THR A 131 16.67 23.63 0.33
CA THR A 131 15.63 24.64 0.51
C THR A 131 15.97 25.51 1.73
N PRO A 132 16.35 26.79 1.55
CA PRO A 132 16.62 27.67 2.68
C PRO A 132 15.33 27.88 3.46
N ALA A 133 15.41 27.82 4.79
CA ALA A 133 14.34 28.29 5.65
C ALA A 133 14.06 29.75 5.29
N LYS A 134 12.85 30.06 4.80
CA LYS A 134 12.45 31.45 4.53
C LYS A 134 12.72 32.27 5.80
N PRO A 135 13.54 33.34 5.75
CA PRO A 135 13.70 34.21 6.90
C PRO A 135 12.32 34.79 7.24
N ASN A 136 11.92 34.69 8.50
CA ASN A 136 10.71 35.34 9.00
C ASN A 136 10.81 36.82 8.66
N ALA A 137 9.92 37.31 7.81
CA ALA A 137 9.73 38.72 7.59
C ALA A 137 9.10 39.31 8.86
N THR A 138 9.95 39.67 9.82
CA THR A 138 9.57 40.55 10.93
C THR A 138 9.24 41.90 10.32
N LYS A 139 7.95 42.15 10.08
CA LYS A 139 7.45 43.51 9.86
C LYS A 139 7.73 44.30 11.14
N ARG A 140 8.69 45.22 11.06
CA ARG A 140 8.81 46.36 11.97
C ARG A 140 7.85 47.45 11.53
#